data_AF-A0A7I7KSR1-F1
#
_entry.id   AF-A0A7I7KSR1-F1
#
_cell.length_a   1.000
_cell.length_b   1.000
_cell.length_c   1.000
_cell.angle_alpha   90.00
_cell.angle_beta   90.00
_cell.angle_gamma   90.00
#
_symmetry.space_group_name_H-M   'P 1'
#
loop_
_entity.id
_entity.type
_entity.pdbx_description
1 polymer ?
#
loop_
_entity_poly.entity_id
_entity_poly.type
_entity_poly.pdbx_seq_one_letter_code
_entity_poly.pdbx_strand_id
1 'polypeptide(L)' 'MITAESRLLDELRDCAVELRQLAYTLQNGVGEHDLLRLSERMRAAADEVVRARV' A
#
# COMPACT_ATOMS: atom_id res chain seq x y z
N MET A 1 -0.82 20.08 -16.33
CA MET A 1 -0.21 20.39 -15.02
C MET A 1 -0.46 19.19 -14.13
N ILE A 2 0.56 18.41 -13.76
CA ILE A 2 0.38 17.29 -12.83
C ILE A 2 0.24 17.91 -11.43
N THR A 3 -0.85 17.62 -10.71
CA THR A 3 -1.02 18.09 -9.34
C THR A 3 -0.13 17.29 -8.39
N ALA A 4 0.25 17.87 -7.25
CA ALA A 4 1.02 17.15 -6.24
C ALA A 4 0.29 15.87 -5.77
N GLU A 5 -1.05 15.91 -5.72
CA GLU A 5 -1.90 14.77 -5.42
C GLU A 5 -1.75 13.64 -6.44
N SER A 6 -1.78 13.94 -7.74
CA SER A 6 -1.59 12.91 -8.78
C SER A 6 -0.21 12.26 -8.70
N ARG A 7 0.86 13.03 -8.42
CA ARG A 7 2.20 12.46 -8.21
C ARG A 7 2.25 11.54 -7.00
N LEU A 8 1.65 11.96 -5.90
CA LEU A 8 1.59 11.16 -4.68
C LEU A 8 0.84 9.84 -4.91
N LEU A 9 -0.27 9.87 -5.66
CA LEU A 9 -1.01 8.66 -6.01
C LEU A 9 -0.20 7.72 -6.91
N ASP A 10 0.57 8.26 -7.86
CA ASP A 10 1.46 7.48 -8.71
C ASP A 10 2.58 6.83 -7.89
N GLU A 11 3.25 7.58 -7.00
CA GLU A 11 4.30 7.07 -6.11
C GLU A 11 3.77 5.98 -5.17
N LEU A 12 2.59 6.17 -4.58
CA LEU A 12 1.96 5.16 -3.72
C LEU A 12 1.65 3.87 -4.49
N ARG A 13 1.18 3.98 -5.74
CA ARG A 13 0.94 2.82 -6.59
C ARG A 13 2.24 2.09 -6.89
N ASP A 14 3.30 2.82 -7.25
CA ASP A 14 4.59 2.22 -7.61
C ASP A 14 5.22 1.52 -6.41
N CYS A 15 5.20 2.14 -5.21
CA CYS A 15 5.61 1.49 -3.97
C CYS A 15 4.81 0.22 -3.66
N ALA A 16 3.49 0.22 -3.87
CA ALA A 16 2.66 -0.98 -3.65
C ALA A 16 3.06 -2.13 -4.60
N VAL A 17 3.43 -1.81 -5.84
CA VAL A 17 3.90 -2.78 -6.82
C VAL A 17 5.27 -3.35 -6.42
N GLU A 18 6.21 -2.50 -5.99
CA GLU A 18 7.55 -2.92 -5.54
C GLU A 18 7.47 -3.82 -4.31
N LEU A 19 6.65 -3.46 -3.33
CA LEU A 19 6.44 -4.27 -2.12
C LEU A 19 5.89 -5.66 -2.50
N ARG A 20 4.93 -5.74 -3.43
CA ARG A 20 4.41 -7.01 -3.92
C ARG A 20 5.48 -7.86 -4.60
N GLN A 21 6.31 -7.25 -5.45
CA GLN A 21 7.41 -7.97 -6.09
C GLN A 21 8.42 -8.48 -5.07
N LEU A 22 8.75 -7.67 -4.06
CA LEU A 22 9.65 -8.07 -2.98
C LEU A 22 9.09 -9.28 -2.20
N ALA A 23 7.79 -9.29 -1.91
CA ALA A 23 7.14 -10.42 -1.25
C ALA A 23 7.32 -11.74 -2.03
N TYR A 24 7.26 -11.70 -3.36
CA TYR A 24 7.52 -12.88 -4.21
C TYR A 24 8.98 -13.36 -4.21
N THR A 25 9.93 -12.54 -3.77
CA THR A 25 11.33 -12.96 -3.60
C THR A 25 11.58 -13.71 -2.29
N LEU A 26 10.64 -13.63 -1.34
CA LEU A 26 10.77 -14.29 -0.04
C LEU A 26 10.29 -15.73 -0.13
N GLN A 27 11.14 -16.64 0.34
CA GLN A 27 10.85 -18.08 0.29
C GLN A 27 9.71 -18.45 1.27
N ASN A 28 9.04 -19.57 0.97
CA ASN A 28 7.99 -20.16 1.81
C ASN A 28 6.74 -19.27 2.01
N GLY A 29 6.49 -18.29 1.14
CA GLY A 29 5.26 -17.47 1.18
C GLY A 29 5.19 -16.47 2.35
N VAL A 30 6.28 -16.32 3.12
CA VAL A 30 6.35 -15.35 4.24
C VAL A 30 6.06 -13.93 3.75
N GLY A 31 6.60 -13.56 2.60
CA GLY A 31 6.40 -12.26 1.99
C GLY A 31 4.93 -11.96 1.67
N GLU A 32 4.18 -12.93 1.15
CA GLU A 32 2.76 -12.74 0.82
C GLU A 32 1.92 -12.49 2.07
N HIS A 33 2.19 -13.22 3.15
CA HIS A 33 1.47 -13.07 4.41
C HIS A 33 1.71 -11.69 5.05
N ASP A 34 2.97 -11.25 5.09
CA ASP A 34 3.33 -9.94 5.64
C ASP A 34 2.78 -8.80 4.77
N LEU A 35 2.75 -8.97 3.45
CA LEU A 35 2.18 -8.00 2.52
C LEU A 35 0.66 -7.86 2.70
N LEU A 36 -0.05 -8.98 2.87
CA LEU A 36 -1.48 -9.00 3.18
C LEU A 36 -1.77 -8.22 4.47
N ARG A 37 -1.00 -8.51 5.52
CA ARG A 37 -1.13 -7.81 6.82
C ARG A 37 -0.84 -6.31 6.71
N LEU A 38 0.16 -5.93 5.91
CA LEU A 38 0.45 -4.53 5.64
C LEU A 38 -0.70 -3.85 4.88
N SER A 39 -1.24 -4.50 3.86
CA SER A 39 -2.38 -4.02 3.07
C SER A 39 -3.61 -3.78 3.96
N GLU A 40 -3.93 -4.72 4.85
CA GLU A 40 -5.02 -4.59 5.82
C GLU A 40 -4.83 -3.38 6.75
N ARG A 41 -3.61 -3.16 7.26
CA ARG A 41 -3.29 -2.00 8.11
C ARG A 41 -3.43 -0.68 7.35
N MET A 42 -2.96 -0.63 6.11
CA MET A 42 -3.09 0.56 5.26
C MET A 42 -4.57 0.87 4.98
N ARG A 43 -5.37 -0.16 4.69
CA ARG A 43 -6.81 -0.01 4.48
C ARG A 43 -7.51 0.50 5.73
N ALA A 44 -7.22 -0.07 6.90
CA ALA A 44 -7.78 0.36 8.17
C ALA A 44 -7.45 1.83 8.46
N ALA A 45 -6.18 2.23 8.29
CA ALA A 45 -5.76 3.63 8.48
C ALA A 45 -6.45 4.59 7.50
N ALA A 46 -6.63 4.20 6.24
CA ALA A 46 -7.37 5.00 5.27
C ALA A 46 -8.85 5.16 5.64
N ASP A 47 -9.50 4.08 6.07
CA ASP A 47 -10.89 4.11 6.51
C ASP A 47 -11.07 5.00 7.76
N GLU A 48 -10.11 5.01 8.70
CA GLU A 48 -10.09 5.93 9.85
C GLU A 48 -10.01 7.40 9.43
N VAL A 49 -9.13 7.74 8.48
CA VAL A 49 -9.01 9.11 7.95
C VAL A 49 -10.31 9.54 7.27
N VAL A 50 -10.96 8.66 6.51
CA VAL A 50 -12.26 8.94 5.88
C VAL A 50 -13.32 9.21 6.94
N ARG A 51 -13.41 8.37 7.98
CA ARG A 51 -14.38 8.54 9.08
C ARG A 51 -14.14 9.82 9.87
N ALA A 52 -12.89 10.21 10.11
CA ALA A 52 -12.56 11.45 10.83
C ALA A 52 -12.89 12.73 10.05
N ARG A 53 -13.18 12.61 8.75
CA ARG A 53 -13.52 13.73 7.86
C ARG A 53 -15.04 13.94 7.71
N VAL A 54 -15.85 13.04 8.26
CA VAL A 54 -17.33 13.07 8.30
C VAL A 54 -17.78 13.59 9.66
#